data_AF-A0A1G0WPX1-F1
#
_entry.id   AF-A0A1G0WPX1-F1
#
_cell.length_a   1.000
_cell.length_b   1.000
_cell.length_c   1.000
_cell.angle_alpha   90.00
_cell.angle_beta   90.00
_cell.angle_gamma   90.00
#
_symmetry.space_group_name_H-M   'P 1'
#
loop_
_entity.id
_entity.type
_entity.pdbx_description
1 polymer ?
#
loop_
_entity_poly.entity_id
_entity_poly.type
_entity_poly.pdbx_seq_one_letter_code
_entity_poly.pdbx_strand_id
1 'polypeptide(L)' 'MVNISPQNVVDNNGNVSAVLLNKPDYEKLNEYIEDLEDSVELSKAIKDSTGFQLWEEFLKVYNSRNK' A
#
# COMPACT_ATOMS: atom_id res chain seq x y z
N MET A 1 -10.25 2.94 -8.64
CA MET A 1 -11.04 1.70 -8.46
C MET A 1 -10.44 0.66 -9.38
N VAL A 2 -9.94 -0.45 -8.83
CA VAL A 2 -9.39 -1.54 -9.64
C VAL A 2 -10.53 -2.25 -10.34
N ASN A 3 -10.43 -2.40 -11.65
CA ASN A 3 -11.39 -3.16 -12.43
C ASN A 3 -10.92 -4.62 -12.50
N ILE A 4 -11.67 -5.51 -11.85
CA ILE A 4 -11.42 -6.96 -11.82
C ILE A 4 -12.67 -7.71 -12.25
N SER A 5 -12.52 -8.91 -12.81
CA SER A 5 -13.65 -9.76 -13.22
C SER A 5 -13.67 -11.08 -12.44
N PRO A 6 -14.18 -11.10 -11.20
CA PRO A 6 -14.22 -12.30 -10.38
C PRO A 6 -15.30 -13.27 -10.83
N GLN A 7 -15.05 -14.56 -10.61
CA GLN A 7 -16.07 -15.60 -10.72
C GLN A 7 -16.36 -16.20 -9.35
N ASN A 8 -17.63 -16.36 -8.99
CA ASN A 8 -17.99 -16.98 -7.72
C ASN A 8 -17.80 -18.49 -7.78
N VAL A 9 -17.23 -19.06 -6.73
CA VAL A 9 -17.22 -20.49 -6.45
C VAL A 9 -18.31 -20.75 -5.40
N VAL A 10 -19.24 -21.64 -5.71
CA VAL A 10 -20.36 -21.99 -4.82
C VAL A 10 -20.15 -23.35 -4.18
N ASP A 11 -20.57 -23.50 -2.93
CA ASP A 11 -20.59 -24.77 -2.23
C ASP A 11 -21.76 -25.67 -2.69
N ASN A 12 -21.84 -26.89 -2.13
CA ASN A 12 -22.92 -27.83 -2.45
C ASN A 12 -24.32 -27.37 -1.98
N ASN A 13 -24.38 -26.33 -1.15
CA ASN A 13 -25.62 -25.72 -0.66
C ASN A 13 -26.01 -24.47 -1.49
N GLY A 14 -25.22 -24.10 -2.50
CA GLY A 14 -25.44 -22.92 -3.33
C GLY A 14 -24.93 -21.60 -2.73
N ASN A 15 -24.22 -21.64 -1.60
CA ASN A 15 -23.62 -20.44 -1.01
C ASN A 15 -22.27 -20.14 -1.65
N VAL A 16 -21.97 -18.85 -1.85
CA VAL A 16 -20.64 -18.42 -2.32
C VAL A 16 -19.61 -18.74 -1.24
N SER A 17 -18.64 -19.60 -1.56
CA SER A 17 -17.58 -20.04 -0.66
C SER A 17 -16.21 -19.44 -0.99
N ALA A 18 -15.98 -19.06 -2.25
CA ALA A 18 -14.76 -18.41 -2.68
C ALA A 18 -14.99 -17.57 -3.96
N VAL A 19 -13.96 -16.83 -4.37
CA VAL A 19 -13.90 -16.15 -5.65
C VAL A 19 -12.66 -16.60 -6.41
N LEU A 20 -12.81 -16.86 -7.70
CA LEU A 20 -11.73 -17.14 -8.62
C LEU A 20 -11.36 -15.85 -9.35
N LEU A 21 -10.08 -15.51 -9.29
CA LEU A 21 -9.48 -14.41 -10.04
C LEU A 21 -8.49 -14.99 -11.05
N ASN A 22 -8.40 -14.38 -12.23
CA ASN A 22 -7.24 -14.59 -13.07
C ASN A 22 -6.01 -13.93 -12.40
N LYS A 23 -4.82 -14.45 -12.70
CA LYS A 23 -3.58 -13.96 -12.08
C LYS A 23 -3.39 -12.44 -12.25
N PRO A 24 -3.57 -11.84 -13.45
CA PRO A 24 -3.43 -10.40 -13.61
C PRO A 24 -4.36 -9.56 -12.72
N ASP A 25 -5.60 -9.99 -12.54
CA ASP A 25 -6.57 -9.27 -11.70
C ASP A 25 -6.22 -9.41 -10.22
N TYR A 26 -5.69 -10.55 -9.79
CA TYR A 26 -5.14 -10.72 -8.45
C TYR A 26 -3.95 -9.78 -8.21
N GLU A 27 -3.00 -9.73 -9.14
CA GLU A 27 -1.81 -8.87 -9.03
C GLU A 27 -2.20 -7.38 -8.93
N LYS A 28 -3.10 -6.92 -9.79
CA LYS A 28 -3.62 -5.53 -9.73
C LYS A 28 -4.34 -5.22 -8.42
N LEU A 29 -5.12 -6.17 -7.91
CA LEU A 29 -5.82 -5.99 -6.65
C LEU A 29 -4.83 -5.89 -5.50
N ASN A 30 -3.79 -6.72 -5.50
CA ASN A 30 -2.76 -6.72 -4.47
C ASN A 30 -1.97 -5.40 -4.50
N GLU A 31 -1.50 -4.96 -5.67
CA GLU A 31 -0.78 -3.68 -5.84
C GLU A 31 -1.60 -2.49 -5.33
N TYR A 32 -2.89 -2.45 -5.64
CA TYR A 32 -3.77 -1.38 -5.15
C TYR A 32 -3.98 -1.39 -3.64
N ILE A 33 -3.98 -2.57 -3.01
CA ILE A 33 -4.07 -2.68 -1.54
C ILE A 33 -2.79 -2.12 -0.92
N GLU A 34 -1.62 -2.51 -1.42
CA GLU A 34 -0.32 -2.01 -0.96
C GLU A 34 -0.23 -0.48 -1.07
N ASP A 35 -0.65 0.11 -2.21
CA ASP A 35 -0.68 1.57 -2.39
C ASP A 35 -1.52 2.29 -1.33
N LEU A 36 -2.65 1.67 -0.92
CA LEU A 36 -3.51 2.22 0.13
C LEU A 36 -2.86 2.09 1.51
N GLU A 37 -2.22 0.97 1.79
CA GLU A 37 -1.51 0.73 3.06
C GLU A 37 -0.33 1.68 3.21
N ASP A 38 0.49 1.84 2.17
CA ASP A 38 1.61 2.78 2.10
C ASP A 38 1.16 4.23 2.30
N SER A 39 0.05 4.63 1.68
CA SER A 39 -0.52 5.97 1.85
C SER A 39 -0.96 6.24 3.29
N VAL A 40 -1.54 5.24 3.95
CA VAL A 40 -1.92 5.32 5.37
C VAL A 40 -0.68 5.38 6.26
N GLU A 41 0.34 4.57 5.98
CA GLU A 41 1.59 4.55 6.74
C GLU A 41 2.35 5.87 6.60
N LEU A 42 2.46 6.41 5.39
CA LEU A 42 3.05 7.73 5.13
C LEU A 42 2.29 8.83 5.89
N SER A 43 0.96 8.80 5.87
CA SER A 43 0.14 9.77 6.59
C SER A 43 0.36 9.71 8.11
N LYS A 44 0.50 8.50 8.67
CA LYS A 44 0.86 8.30 10.09
C LYS A 44 2.27 8.80 10.37
N ALA A 45 3.24 8.46 9.53
CA ALA A 45 4.63 8.89 9.67
C ALA A 45 4.74 10.42 9.66
N ILE A 46 4.02 11.11 8.78
CA ILE A 46 3.96 12.58 8.75
C ILE A 46 3.39 13.13 10.07
N LYS A 47 2.26 12.59 10.52
CA LYS A 47 1.60 13.02 11.76
C LYS A 47 2.46 12.82 13.00
N ASP A 48 3.11 11.66 13.10
CA ASP A 48 3.91 11.26 14.26
C ASP A 48 5.37 11.74 14.15
N SER A 49 5.75 12.35 13.02
CA SER A 49 7.08 12.93 12.85
C SER A 49 7.28 14.08 13.85
N THR A 50 8.11 13.81 14.85
CA THR A 50 8.68 14.85 15.70
C THR A 50 10.04 15.19 15.11
N GLY A 51 10.12 16.35 14.45
CA GLY A 51 11.37 16.80 13.81
C GLY A 51 11.51 16.42 12.33
N PHE A 52 10.42 16.50 11.56
CA PHE A 52 10.55 16.51 10.10
C PHE A 52 11.52 17.61 9.68
N GLN A 53 12.58 17.21 8.98
CA GLN A 53 13.63 18.09 8.48
C GLN A 53 13.66 17.92 6.97
N LEU A 54 13.65 19.03 6.23
CA LEU A 54 13.78 18.97 4.77
C LEU A 54 15.11 18.33 4.38
N TRP A 55 15.14 17.61 3.27
CA TRP A 55 16.33 16.88 2.84
C TRP A 55 17.56 17.80 2.71
N GLU A 56 17.35 19.02 2.23
CA GLU A 56 18.39 20.05 2.11
C GLU A 56 18.93 20.50 3.47
N GLU A 57 18.07 20.56 4.49
CA GLU A 57 18.44 20.91 5.86
C GLU A 57 19.22 19.76 6.51
N PHE A 58 18.79 18.53 6.30
CA PHE A 58 19.50 17.34 6.76
C PHE A 58 20.92 17.30 6.17
N LEU A 59 21.08 17.51 4.86
CA LEU A 59 22.38 17.51 4.20
C LEU A 59 23.33 18.58 4.75
N LYS A 60 22.82 19.77 5.09
CA LYS A 60 23.62 20.83 5.73
C LYS A 60 24.13 20.39 7.11
N VAL A 61 23.29 19.79 7.94
CA VAL A 61 23.66 19.29 9.27
C VAL A 61 24.65 18.11 9.16
N TYR A 62 24.41 17.17 8.25
CA TYR A 62 25.27 16.00 8.06
C TYR A 62 26.68 16.39 7.60
N ASN A 63 26.80 17.27 6.60
CA ASN A 63 28.08 17.69 6.06
C ASN A 63 28.89 18.59 7.01
N SER A 64 28.24 19.27 7.94
CA SER A 64 28.93 20.08 8.96
C SER A 64 29.45 19.26 10.13
N ARG A 65 28.89 18.07 10.39
CA ARG A 65 29.32 17.16 11.46
C ARG A 65 30.41 16.17 11.04
N ASN A 66 30.56 15.92 9.74
CA ASN A 66 31.52 14.95 9.18
C ASN A 66 32.69 15.61 8.42
N LYS A 67 32.95 16.89 8.71
CA LYS A 67 34.20 17.58 8.36
C LYS A 67 35.10 17.62 9.58
#